data_AF-A0A7K4M6Q2-F1
#
_entry.id   AF-A0A7K4M6Q2-F1
#
_cell.length_a   1.000
_cell.length_b   1.000
_cell.length_c   1.000
_cell.angle_alpha   90.00
_cell.angle_beta   90.00
_cell.angle_gamma   90.00
#
_symmetry.space_group_name_H-M   'P 1'
#
loop_
_entity.id
_entity.type
_entity.pdbx_description
1 polymer ?
#
loop_
_entity_poly.entity_id
_entity_poly.type
_entity_poly.pdbx_seq_one_letter_code
_entity_poly.pdbx_strand_id
1 'polypeptide(L)'
;QVRKFRTLTELIMDAEEHVKNPYKGKKLKKHPDFPKKPLTPYFRFFMEKRAKYAKLHPEMSNLDLTKILSKKYKELPEKKKVP
;
A
#
# COMPACT_ATOMS: atom_id res chain seq x y z
N GLN A 1 9.80 -3.18 -19.72
CA GLN A 1 9.88 -1.70 -19.83
C GLN A 1 8.46 -1.14 -19.87
N VAL A 2 8.07 -0.29 -18.92
CA VAL A 2 6.73 0.34 -18.89
C VAL A 2 6.73 1.46 -19.93
N ARG A 3 5.80 1.43 -20.89
CA ARG A 3 5.69 2.46 -21.93
C ARG A 3 5.35 3.81 -21.27
N LYS A 4 6.13 4.86 -21.58
CA LYS A 4 5.94 6.23 -21.05
C LYS A 4 4.68 6.91 -21.59
N PHE A 5 4.17 6.46 -22.74
CA PHE A 5 2.98 6.99 -23.38
C PHE A 5 2.11 5.82 -23.83
N ARG A 6 0.80 5.93 -23.60
CA ARG A 6 -0.21 5.02 -24.16
C ARG A 6 -0.80 5.64 -25.41
N THR A 7 -1.16 4.82 -26.39
CA THR A 7 -1.88 5.30 -27.56
C THR A 7 -3.36 5.55 -27.22
N LEU A 8 -4.03 6.40 -27.99
CA LEU A 8 -5.46 6.68 -27.81
C LEU A 8 -6.29 5.38 -27.88
N THR A 9 -5.92 4.46 -28.76
CA THR A 9 -6.55 3.14 -28.90
C THR A 9 -6.42 2.30 -27.63
N GLU A 10 -5.24 2.28 -27.00
CA GLU A 10 -5.03 1.57 -25.73
C GLU A 10 -5.88 2.17 -24.59
N LEU A 11 -6.04 3.50 -24.55
CA LEU A 11 -6.89 4.17 -23.56
C LEU A 11 -8.37 3.85 -23.76
N ILE A 12 -8.85 3.80 -25.01
CA ILE A 12 -10.23 3.44 -25.35
C ILE A 12 -10.50 1.99 -24.94
N MET A 13 -9.59 1.07 -25.24
CA MET A 13 -9.72 -0.34 -24.85
C MET A 13 -9.78 -0.52 -23.32
N ASP A 14 -8.90 0.16 -22.57
CA ASP A 14 -8.91 0.14 -21.10
C ASP A 14 -10.24 0.70 -20.54
N ALA A 15 -10.78 1.75 -21.16
CA ALA A 15 -12.04 2.37 -20.76
C ALA A 15 -13.25 1.45 -21.03
N GLU A 16 -13.30 0.80 -22.19
CA GLU A 16 -14.33 -0.18 -22.54
C GLU A 16 -14.30 -1.40 -21.61
N GLU A 17 -13.11 -1.90 -21.26
CA GLU A 17 -12.95 -2.99 -20.30
C GLU A 17 -13.44 -2.57 -18.90
N HIS A 18 -13.15 -1.34 -18.49
CA HIS A 18 -13.59 -0.80 -17.20
C HIS A 18 -15.11 -0.67 -17.11
N VAL A 19 -15.78 -0.21 -18.17
CA VAL A 19 -17.25 -0.11 -18.24
C VAL A 19 -17.90 -1.50 -18.19
N LYS A 20 -17.33 -2.49 -18.89
CA LYS A 20 -17.85 -3.86 -18.89
C LYS A 20 -17.70 -4.56 -17.54
N ASN A 21 -16.70 -4.19 -16.72
CA ASN A 21 -16.47 -4.84 -15.44
C ASN A 21 -15.92 -3.87 -14.37
N PRO A 22 -16.76 -2.98 -13.82
CA PRO A 22 -16.32 -1.86 -12.97
C PRO A 22 -15.61 -2.30 -11.69
N TYR A 23 -15.90 -3.51 -11.20
CA TYR A 23 -15.32 -4.04 -9.95
C TYR A 23 -14.01 -4.83 -10.15
N LYS A 24 -13.57 -5.09 -11.39
CA LYS A 24 -12.32 -5.81 -11.69
C LYS A 24 -11.07 -4.92 -11.75
N GLY A 25 -11.18 -3.64 -11.39
CA GLY A 25 -10.14 -2.60 -11.54
C GLY A 25 -8.88 -2.70 -10.68
N LYS A 26 -8.52 -3.87 -10.13
CA LYS A 26 -7.30 -4.00 -9.28
C LYS A 26 -6.00 -3.97 -10.08
N LYS A 27 -6.05 -4.15 -11.40
CA LYS A 27 -4.86 -4.23 -12.27
C LYS A 27 -4.76 -3.11 -13.30
N LEU A 28 -5.44 -1.97 -13.11
CA LEU A 28 -5.12 -0.81 -13.92
C LEU A 28 -3.63 -0.49 -13.69
N LYS A 29 -2.81 -0.67 -14.72
CA LYS A 29 -1.36 -0.45 -14.65
C LYS A 29 -1.16 0.96 -14.14
N LYS A 30 -0.76 1.11 -12.87
CA LYS A 30 -0.51 2.43 -12.29
C LYS A 30 0.64 3.03 -13.06
N HIS A 31 0.40 4.19 -13.68
CA HIS A 31 1.47 4.96 -14.29
C HIS A 31 2.54 5.24 -13.22
N PRO A 32 3.84 5.14 -13.55
CA PRO A 32 4.90 5.48 -12.60
C PRO A 32 4.77 6.90 -12.04
N ASP A 33 4.17 7.83 -12.80
CA ASP A 33 3.95 9.22 -12.38
C ASP A 33 2.69 9.43 -11.52
N PHE A 34 1.87 8.40 -11.28
CA PHE A 34 0.75 8.56 -10.34
C PHE A 34 1.30 8.78 -8.93
N PRO A 35 0.75 9.74 -8.17
CA PRO A 35 1.12 9.91 -6.78
C PRO A 35 0.88 8.61 -6.01
N LYS A 36 1.83 8.24 -5.16
CA LYS A 36 1.67 7.11 -4.24
C LYS A 36 0.47 7.39 -3.32
N LYS A 37 -0.28 6.35 -2.99
CA LYS A 37 -1.39 6.47 -2.04
C LYS A 37 -0.88 7.03 -0.70
N PRO A 38 -1.65 7.91 -0.04
CA PRO A 38 -1.26 8.40 1.28
C PRO A 38 -1.14 7.25 2.27
N LEU A 39 -0.19 7.37 3.19
CA LEU A 39 0.01 6.38 4.25
C LEU A 39 -1.11 6.48 5.29
N THR A 40 -1.71 5.33 5.63
CA THR A 40 -2.67 5.23 6.72
C THR A 40 -1.98 5.43 8.08
N PRO A 41 -2.72 5.80 9.15
CA PRO A 41 -2.15 5.98 10.47
C PRO A 41 -1.39 4.74 10.99
N TYR A 42 -1.91 3.54 10.71
CA TYR A 42 -1.23 2.28 11.01
C TYR A 42 0.12 2.16 10.29
N PHE A 43 0.18 2.46 8.99
CA PHE A 43 1.42 2.35 8.22
C PHE A 43 2.48 3.36 8.69
N ARG A 44 2.07 4.55 9.16
CA ARG A 44 2.96 5.54 9.78
C ARG A 44 3.58 4.98 11.06
N PHE A 45 2.75 4.45 11.97
CA PHE A 45 3.21 3.79 13.20
C PHE A 45 4.14 2.60 12.90
N PHE A 46 3.75 1.76 11.94
CA PHE A 46 4.52 0.58 11.56
C PHE A 46 5.90 0.97 11.03
N MET A 47 6.02 1.97 10.16
CA MET A 47 7.32 2.40 9.61
C MET A 47 8.27 2.89 10.71
N GLU A 48 7.78 3.69 11.66
CA GLU A 48 8.59 4.23 12.76
C GLU A 48 9.10 3.14 13.70
N LYS A 49 8.24 2.15 14.02
CA LYS A 49 8.58 1.08 14.97
C LYS A 49 9.32 -0.08 14.31
N ARG A 50 8.98 -0.47 13.08
CA ARG A 50 9.61 -1.59 12.36
C ARG A 50 11.12 -1.46 12.32
N ALA A 51 11.65 -0.27 12.01
CA ALA A 51 13.10 -0.05 11.97
C ALA A 51 13.79 -0.32 13.32
N LYS A 52 13.13 0.02 14.43
CA LYS A 52 13.64 -0.25 15.79
C LYS A 52 13.55 -1.75 16.12
N TYR A 53 12.43 -2.39 15.81
CA TYR A 53 12.22 -3.82 16.08
C TYR A 53 13.07 -4.75 15.22
N ALA A 54 13.33 -4.39 13.96
CA ALA A 54 14.20 -5.16 13.09
C ALA A 54 15.66 -5.16 13.56
N LYS A 55 16.12 -4.06 14.18
CA LYS A 55 17.44 -4.00 14.83
C LYS A 55 17.49 -4.83 16.11
N LEU A 56 16.40 -4.85 16.88
CA LEU A 56 16.33 -5.59 18.13
C LEU A 56 16.16 -7.10 17.92
N HIS A 57 15.50 -7.49 16.83
CA HIS A 57 15.22 -8.87 16.45
C HIS A 57 15.62 -9.13 15.00
N PRO A 58 16.92 -9.19 14.69
CA PRO A 58 17.41 -9.46 13.33
C PRO A 58 17.05 -10.88 12.84
N GLU A 59 16.83 -11.82 13.76
CA GLU A 59 16.39 -13.20 13.50
C GLU A 59 14.90 -13.30 13.11
N MET A 60 14.07 -12.31 13.45
CA MET A 60 12.64 -12.39 13.17
C MET A 60 12.32 -12.05 11.72
N SER A 61 11.45 -12.87 11.13
CA SER A 61 10.88 -12.58 9.82
C SER A 61 10.01 -11.32 9.84
N ASN A 62 9.98 -10.60 8.71
CA ASN A 62 9.12 -9.44 8.51
C ASN A 62 7.64 -9.74 8.78
N LEU A 63 7.19 -10.98 8.52
CA LEU A 63 5.82 -11.41 8.79
C LEU A 63 5.49 -11.38 10.28
N ASP A 64 6.41 -11.87 11.12
CA ASP A 64 6.19 -11.96 12.56
C ASP A 64 6.31 -10.59 13.23
N LEU A 65 7.23 -9.75 12.76
CA LEU A 65 7.29 -8.33 13.14
C LEU A 65 5.97 -7.60 12.83
N THR A 66 5.36 -7.88 11.67
CA THR A 66 4.08 -7.28 11.28
C THR A 66 2.95 -7.75 12.18
N LYS A 67 2.88 -9.04 12.53
CA LYS A 67 1.88 -9.56 13.47
C LYS A 67 2.00 -8.88 14.84
N ILE A 68 3.21 -8.76 15.37
CA ILE A 68 3.45 -8.13 16.68
C ILE A 68 3.04 -6.65 16.66
N LEU A 69 3.48 -5.90 15.65
CA LEU A 69 3.16 -4.47 15.53
C LEU A 69 1.66 -4.23 15.29
N SER A 70 0.97 -5.14 14.60
CA SER A 70 -0.48 -5.06 14.42
C SER A 70 -1.24 -5.20 15.74
N LYS A 71 -0.79 -6.12 16.63
CA LYS A 71 -1.37 -6.30 17.97
C LYS A 71 -1.13 -5.06 18.83
N LYS A 72 0.13 -4.59 18.89
CA LYS A 72 0.48 -3.36 19.63
C LYS A 72 -0.28 -2.13 19.14
N TYR A 73 -0.53 -2.03 17.83
CA TYR A 73 -1.33 -0.94 17.28
C TYR A 73 -2.80 -1.05 17.71
N LYS A 74 -3.39 -2.25 17.76
CA LYS A 74 -4.77 -2.42 18.25
C LYS A 74 -4.92 -2.05 19.72
N GLU A 75 -3.92 -2.33 20.54
CA GLU A 75 -3.89 -1.99 21.98
C GLU A 75 -3.69 -0.50 22.27
N LEU A 76 -3.19 0.28 21.31
CA LEU A 76 -3.01 1.72 21.50
C LEU A 76 -4.37 2.44 21.67
N PRO A 77 -4.47 3.45 22.55
CA PRO A 77 -5.68 4.25 22.69
C PRO A 77 -5.98 5.02 21.40
N GLU A 78 -7.27 5.19 21.06
CA GLU A 78 -7.71 5.86 19.81
C GLU A 78 -7.11 7.26 19.62
N LYS A 79 -6.88 7.99 20.71
CA LYS A 79 -6.22 9.30 20.70
C LYS A 79 -4.82 9.32 20.05
N LYS A 80 -4.14 8.16 19.96
CA LYS A 80 -2.83 8.01 19.29
C LYS A 80 -2.93 7.34 17.91
N LYS A 81 -4.13 6.94 17.49
CA LYS A 81 -4.42 6.30 16.20
C LYS A 81 -4.96 7.30 15.16
N VAL A 82 -5.34 8.50 15.59
CA VAL A 82 -5.78 9.59 14.70
C VAL A 82 -4.54 10.22 14.04
N PRO A 83 -4.53 10.41 12.71
CA PRO A 83 -3.40 10.97 11.96
C PRO A 83 -3.06 12.41 12.33
#